data_AF-A0A929F8Q0-F1
#
_entry.id   AF-A0A929F8Q0-F1
#
_cell.length_a   1.000
_cell.length_b   1.000
_cell.length_c   1.000
_cell.angle_alpha   90.00
_cell.angle_beta   90.00
_cell.angle_gamma   90.00
#
_symmetry.space_group_name_H-M   'P 1'
#
loop_
_entity.id
_entity.type
_entity.pdbx_description
1 polymer ?
#
loop_
_entity_poly.entity_id
_entity_poly.type
_entity_poly.pdbx_seq_one_letter_code
_entity_poly.pdbx_strand_id
1 'polypeptide(L)'
;MAGDYPHQVKLFHQSLYRFKGVMEVNTGIKKLDKISPQEYQLSGKMGDLPHALLHRTQGGLSNEAWANTDVILSYDRAGWLTLEFLAWWIRDQSRHGEQIQMRPLALAPVADDEIQLGHTLKFVIDHFCLLPDQGPEAMLALLGARGQALNSAINIYIDVLGDLLVEEPSAD
;
A
#
# COMPACT_ATOMS: atom_id res chain seq x y z
N MET A 1 -8.82 -14.18 7.23
CA MET A 1 -7.89 -15.25 6.83
C MET A 1 -6.96 -14.66 5.79
N ALA A 2 -5.67 -14.53 6.11
CA ALA A 2 -4.67 -14.11 5.12
C ALA A 2 -4.65 -15.17 4.02
N GLY A 3 -5.15 -14.82 2.84
CA GLY A 3 -5.02 -15.67 1.66
C GLY A 3 -3.53 -15.89 1.38
N ASP A 4 -3.17 -17.07 0.88
CA ASP A 4 -1.79 -17.34 0.52
C ASP A 4 -1.37 -16.38 -0.61
N TYR A 5 -0.64 -15.32 -0.25
CA TYR A 5 -0.23 -14.31 -1.20
C TYR A 5 0.82 -14.87 -2.17
N PRO A 6 0.81 -14.46 -3.46
CA PRO A 6 1.89 -14.75 -4.37
C PRO A 6 3.25 -14.30 -3.80
N HIS A 7 4.32 -15.00 -4.17
CA HIS A 7 5.66 -14.74 -3.63
C HIS A 7 6.08 -13.26 -3.75
N GLN A 8 5.76 -12.62 -4.86
CA GLN A 8 6.12 -11.22 -5.11
C GLN A 8 5.40 -10.25 -4.16
N VAL A 9 4.14 -10.53 -3.82
CA VAL A 9 3.39 -9.76 -2.83
C VAL A 9 4.02 -9.97 -1.44
N LYS A 10 4.40 -11.21 -1.11
CA LYS A 10 5.09 -11.52 0.14
C LYS A 10 6.43 -10.80 0.28
N LEU A 11 7.21 -10.66 -0.78
CA LEU A 11 8.47 -9.90 -0.75
C LEU A 11 8.24 -8.43 -0.37
N PHE A 12 7.19 -7.81 -0.91
CA PHE A 12 6.82 -6.45 -0.54
C PHE A 12 6.35 -6.37 0.91
N HIS A 13 5.50 -7.29 1.34
CA HIS A 13 5.04 -7.37 2.73
C HIS A 13 6.19 -7.56 3.71
N GLN A 14 7.13 -8.47 3.41
CA GLN A 14 8.31 -8.71 4.24
C GLN A 14 9.11 -7.44 4.43
N SER A 15 9.29 -6.64 3.38
CA SER A 15 10.00 -5.36 3.44
C SER A 15 9.29 -4.34 4.34
N LEU A 16 7.96 -4.30 4.30
CA LEU A 16 7.15 -3.46 5.19
C LEU A 16 7.21 -3.95 6.64
N TYR A 17 7.11 -5.26 6.89
CA TYR A 17 7.21 -5.85 8.23
C TYR A 17 8.59 -5.73 8.86
N ARG A 18 9.61 -5.22 8.15
CA ARG A 18 10.89 -4.86 8.78
C ARG A 18 10.72 -3.72 9.77
N PHE A 19 9.70 -2.87 9.63
CA PHE A 19 9.44 -1.79 10.58
C PHE A 19 8.63 -2.30 11.78
N LYS A 20 9.12 -2.06 13.00
CA LYS A 20 8.40 -2.35 14.26
C LYS A 20 7.04 -1.66 14.34
N GLY A 21 6.92 -0.50 13.70
CA GLY A 21 5.69 0.28 13.66
C GLY A 21 4.61 -0.31 12.75
N VAL A 22 4.90 -1.33 11.92
CA VAL A 22 3.91 -1.97 11.05
C VAL A 22 3.22 -3.11 11.81
N MET A 23 1.91 -2.97 11.98
CA MET A 23 1.07 -3.95 12.67
C MET A 23 0.47 -4.97 11.71
N GLU A 24 -0.02 -4.50 10.55
CA GLU A 24 -0.69 -5.34 9.58
C GLU A 24 -0.48 -4.79 8.17
N VAL A 25 -0.31 -5.71 7.22
CA VAL A 25 -0.22 -5.42 5.79
C VAL A 25 -1.16 -6.36 5.04
N ASN A 26 -2.00 -5.80 4.18
CA ASN A 26 -2.86 -6.56 3.27
C ASN A 26 -2.74 -6.03 1.86
N THR A 27 -2.88 -6.88 0.85
CA THR A 27 -2.84 -6.42 -0.55
C THR A 27 -3.94 -7.02 -1.39
N GLY A 28 -4.72 -6.14 -2.02
CA GLY A 28 -5.66 -6.50 -3.07
C GLY A 28 -5.09 -6.14 -4.43
N ILE A 29 -5.42 -6.92 -5.46
CA ILE A 29 -5.17 -6.57 -6.86
C ILE A 29 -6.51 -6.57 -7.58
N LYS A 30 -6.82 -5.48 -8.28
CA LYS A 30 -8.08 -5.29 -9.00
C LYS A 30 -7.79 -4.69 -10.37
N LYS A 31 -8.59 -5.07 -11.36
CA LYS A 31 -8.62 -4.38 -12.65
C LYS A 31 -9.41 -3.08 -12.49
N LEU A 32 -8.86 -1.95 -12.94
CA LEU A 32 -9.55 -0.65 -12.89
C LEU A 32 -10.27 -0.31 -14.19
N ASP A 33 -9.82 -0.87 -15.31
CA ASP A 33 -10.36 -0.66 -16.66
C ASP A 33 -11.85 -1.00 -16.83
N LYS A 34 -12.45 -1.64 -15.82
CA LYS A 34 -13.86 -2.08 -15.80
C LYS A 34 -14.71 -1.36 -14.76
N ILE A 35 -14.18 -0.38 -14.03
CA ILE A 35 -14.94 0.33 -12.99
C ILE A 35 -15.33 1.72 -13.49
N SER A 36 -16.64 1.96 -13.62
CA SER A 36 -17.19 3.24 -14.07
C SER A 36 -17.21 4.32 -12.98
N PRO A 37 -17.24 5.62 -13.34
CA PRO A 37 -17.34 6.72 -12.38
C PRO A 37 -18.50 6.65 -11.39
N GLN A 38 -19.63 6.04 -11.79
CA GLN A 38 -20.80 5.87 -10.95
C GLN A 38 -20.57 4.84 -9.85
N GLU A 39 -19.77 3.81 -10.12
CA GLU A 39 -19.44 2.77 -9.13
C GLU A 39 -18.58 3.31 -7.98
N TYR A 40 -17.88 4.43 -8.17
CA TYR A 40 -17.10 5.11 -7.13
C TYR A 40 -17.96 5.75 -6.04
N GLN A 41 -19.22 6.02 -6.32
CA GLN A 41 -20.13 6.66 -5.37
C GLN A 41 -20.77 5.66 -4.41
N LEU A 42 -20.59 4.35 -4.64
CA LEU A 42 -21.16 3.30 -3.81
C LEU A 42 -20.38 3.18 -2.50
N SER A 43 -21.09 3.26 -1.38
CA SER A 43 -20.50 3.02 -0.06
C SER A 43 -20.05 1.56 0.11
N GLY A 44 -19.14 1.32 1.06
CA GLY A 44 -18.64 -0.03 1.38
C GLY A 44 -17.39 -0.41 0.58
N LYS A 45 -17.42 -1.54 -0.13
CA LYS A 45 -16.25 -2.17 -0.80
C LYS A 45 -15.54 -1.28 -1.84
N MET A 46 -16.18 -0.20 -2.28
CA MET A 46 -15.63 0.78 -3.21
C MET A 46 -15.04 2.02 -2.51
N GLY A 47 -15.30 2.20 -1.20
CA GLY A 47 -14.73 3.29 -0.40
C GLY A 47 -13.20 3.23 -0.27
N ASP A 48 -12.59 2.09 -0.55
CA ASP A 48 -11.13 1.93 -0.57
C ASP A 48 -10.48 2.38 -1.88
N LEU A 49 -11.24 2.76 -2.92
CA LEU A 49 -10.70 3.13 -4.22
C LEU A 49 -9.86 4.42 -4.18
N PRO A 50 -8.92 4.62 -5.13
CA PRO A 50 -8.17 5.87 -5.27
C PRO A 50 -9.02 6.95 -5.96
N HIS A 51 -10.09 7.39 -5.30
CA HIS A 51 -11.17 8.24 -5.85
C HIS A 51 -10.66 9.47 -6.62
N ALA A 52 -9.70 10.22 -6.05
CA ALA A 52 -9.18 11.43 -6.70
C ALA A 52 -8.52 11.14 -8.06
N LEU A 53 -7.79 10.02 -8.16
CA LEU A 53 -7.17 9.60 -9.42
C LEU A 53 -8.26 9.22 -10.43
N LEU A 54 -9.20 8.39 -10.01
CA LEU A 54 -10.26 7.89 -10.88
C LEU A 54 -11.17 9.01 -11.40
N HIS A 55 -11.43 10.06 -10.61
CA HIS A 55 -12.15 11.24 -11.08
C HIS A 55 -11.37 12.04 -12.13
N ARG A 56 -10.04 12.13 -12.03
CA ARG A 56 -9.21 12.84 -13.02
C ARG A 56 -9.16 12.11 -14.36
N THR A 57 -9.16 10.78 -14.34
CA THR A 57 -9.07 9.92 -15.52
C THR A 57 -10.44 9.50 -16.07
N GLN A 58 -11.54 9.90 -15.40
CA GLN A 58 -12.92 9.53 -15.76
C GLN A 58 -13.14 8.00 -15.80
N GLY A 59 -12.43 7.25 -14.97
CA GLY A 59 -12.33 5.80 -15.14
C GLY A 59 -10.94 5.26 -14.81
N GLY A 60 -10.78 3.95 -14.75
CA GLY A 60 -9.46 3.34 -14.94
C GLY A 60 -9.02 3.47 -16.41
N LEU A 61 -7.71 3.53 -16.65
CA LEU A 61 -7.17 3.50 -18.01
C LEU A 61 -7.37 2.10 -18.64
N SER A 62 -7.31 2.02 -19.97
CA SER A 62 -7.44 0.74 -20.69
C SER A 62 -6.33 -0.22 -20.25
N ASN A 63 -6.72 -1.46 -19.87
CA ASN A 63 -5.84 -2.49 -19.33
C ASN A 63 -5.12 -2.09 -18.03
N GLU A 64 -5.59 -1.09 -17.30
CA GLU A 64 -4.96 -0.70 -16.03
C GLU A 64 -5.37 -1.62 -14.88
N ALA A 65 -4.39 -2.01 -14.08
CA ALA A 65 -4.57 -2.65 -12.81
C ALA A 65 -4.11 -1.74 -11.67
N TRP A 66 -4.75 -1.96 -10.53
CA TRP A 66 -4.43 -1.31 -9.27
C TRP A 66 -4.20 -2.37 -8.21
N ALA A 67 -3.06 -2.27 -7.54
CA ALA A 67 -2.82 -2.98 -6.30
C ALA A 67 -2.90 -2.00 -5.15
N ASN A 68 -3.71 -2.34 -4.15
CA ASN A 68 -3.87 -1.58 -2.93
C ASN A 68 -3.18 -2.32 -1.80
N THR A 69 -2.09 -1.76 -1.27
CA THR A 69 -1.43 -2.30 -0.08
C THR A 69 -1.84 -1.48 1.13
N ASP A 70 -2.74 -2.04 1.92
CA ASP A 70 -3.18 -1.45 3.18
C ASP A 70 -2.11 -1.71 4.23
N VAL A 71 -1.66 -0.66 4.92
CA VAL A 71 -0.66 -0.68 5.98
C VAL A 71 -1.28 -0.09 7.24
N ILE A 72 -1.40 -0.89 8.28
CA ILE A 72 -1.82 -0.46 9.62
C ILE A 72 -0.57 -0.25 10.44
N LEU A 73 -0.45 0.95 11.02
CA LEU A 73 0.70 1.35 11.82
C LEU A 73 0.31 1.46 13.30
N SER A 74 1.28 1.26 14.19
CA SER A 74 1.13 1.52 15.61
C SER A 74 0.88 3.00 15.88
N TYR A 75 0.09 3.30 16.91
CA TYR A 75 -0.25 4.66 17.32
C TYR A 75 0.82 5.29 18.24
N ASP A 76 2.10 5.04 17.94
CA ASP A 76 3.25 5.47 18.75
C ASP A 76 4.38 6.06 17.89
N ARG A 77 5.53 6.38 18.52
CA ARG A 77 6.70 6.95 17.83
C ARG A 77 7.16 6.06 16.67
N ALA A 78 7.14 4.73 16.82
CA ALA A 78 7.62 3.82 15.79
C ALA A 78 6.72 3.89 14.55
N GLY A 79 5.40 3.91 14.73
CA GLY A 79 4.44 4.05 13.64
C GLY A 79 4.58 5.38 12.90
N TRP A 80 4.69 6.50 13.62
CA TRP A 80 4.84 7.83 12.99
C TRP A 80 6.14 7.98 12.17
N LEU A 81 7.26 7.50 12.70
CA LEU A 81 8.53 7.56 11.97
C LEU A 81 8.56 6.59 10.79
N THR A 82 7.91 5.43 10.93
CA THR A 82 7.70 4.50 9.80
C THR A 82 6.89 5.18 8.70
N LEU A 83 5.79 5.86 9.05
CA LEU A 83 4.98 6.61 8.09
C LEU A 83 5.81 7.67 7.37
N GLU A 84 6.63 8.43 8.09
CA GLU A 84 7.48 9.46 7.51
C GLU A 84 8.48 8.88 6.50
N PHE A 85 9.14 7.78 6.84
CA PHE A 85 10.06 7.11 5.95
C PHE A 85 9.36 6.57 4.69
N LEU A 86 8.23 5.88 4.87
CA LEU A 86 7.44 5.36 3.74
C LEU A 86 6.94 6.50 2.84
N ALA A 87 6.44 7.59 3.42
CA ALA A 87 5.98 8.75 2.66
C ALA A 87 7.11 9.38 1.83
N TRP A 88 8.32 9.49 2.40
CA TRP A 88 9.51 9.92 1.65
C TRP A 88 9.84 8.95 0.52
N TRP A 89 9.92 7.65 0.80
CA TRP A 89 10.30 6.64 -0.19
C TRP A 89 9.31 6.62 -1.36
N ILE A 90 8.00 6.62 -1.07
CA ILE A 90 6.95 6.69 -2.09
C ILE A 90 7.10 7.94 -2.94
N ARG A 91 7.26 9.11 -2.31
CA ARG A 91 7.47 10.37 -3.04
C ARG A 91 8.69 10.32 -3.94
N ASP A 92 9.78 9.70 -3.47
CA ASP A 92 11.00 9.54 -4.26
C ASP A 92 10.76 8.63 -5.48
N GLN A 93 10.09 7.50 -5.30
CA GLN A 93 9.69 6.63 -6.42
C GLN A 93 8.82 7.40 -7.44
N SER A 94 7.78 8.11 -6.98
CA SER A 94 6.90 8.88 -7.87
C SER A 94 7.66 9.96 -8.65
N ARG A 95 8.65 10.62 -8.04
CA ARG A 95 9.52 11.61 -8.72
C ARG A 95 10.35 11.00 -9.85
N HIS A 96 10.64 9.71 -9.77
CA HIS A 96 11.33 8.97 -10.83
C HIS A 96 10.37 8.44 -11.92
N GLY A 97 9.11 8.87 -11.90
CA GLY A 97 8.11 8.54 -12.93
C GLY A 97 7.25 7.32 -12.61
N GLU A 98 7.43 6.73 -11.43
CA GLU A 98 6.69 5.54 -11.01
C GLU A 98 5.25 5.86 -10.66
N GLN A 99 4.33 5.01 -11.13
CA GLN A 99 2.88 5.17 -10.86
C GLN A 99 2.53 4.59 -9.49
N ILE A 100 2.98 5.28 -8.46
CA ILE A 100 2.81 4.91 -7.05
C ILE A 100 2.40 6.13 -6.24
N GLN A 101 1.54 5.94 -5.24
CA GLN A 101 1.18 6.97 -4.26
C GLN A 101 0.87 6.33 -2.91
N MET A 102 0.82 7.16 -1.86
CA MET A 102 0.37 6.77 -0.54
C MET A 102 -0.69 7.75 -0.07
N ARG A 103 -1.75 7.24 0.55
CA ARG A 103 -2.85 8.06 1.07
C ARG A 103 -3.38 7.51 2.39
N PRO A 104 -3.84 8.38 3.30
CA PRO A 104 -4.60 7.93 4.45
C PRO A 104 -5.97 7.41 4.01
N LEU A 105 -6.48 6.44 4.76
CA LEU A 105 -7.85 5.98 4.67
C LEU A 105 -8.39 5.73 6.08
N ALA A 106 -9.59 6.22 6.35
CA ALA A 106 -10.33 5.95 7.58
C ALA A 106 -11.82 5.83 7.23
N LEU A 107 -12.56 5.13 8.08
CA LEU A 107 -14.01 5.11 8.00
C LEU A 107 -14.59 6.41 8.58
N ALA A 108 -15.90 6.60 8.41
CA ALA A 108 -16.61 7.74 9.01
C ALA A 108 -16.35 7.76 10.54
N PRO A 109 -16.24 8.94 11.18
CA PRO A 109 -15.96 9.02 12.62
C PRO A 109 -16.97 8.27 13.51
N VAL A 110 -18.20 8.14 13.02
CA VAL A 110 -19.30 7.38 13.62
C VAL A 110 -19.94 6.53 12.51
N ALA A 111 -20.23 5.26 12.79
CA ALA A 111 -21.20 4.49 12.01
C ALA A 111 -22.14 3.80 12.97
N ASP A 112 -23.43 3.83 12.63
CA ASP A 112 -24.51 3.51 13.56
C ASP A 112 -24.32 4.32 14.86
N ASP A 113 -24.21 3.65 16.01
CA ASP A 113 -24.03 4.28 17.32
C ASP A 113 -22.59 4.13 17.88
N GLU A 114 -21.64 3.66 17.08
CA GLU A 114 -20.27 3.37 17.51
C GLU A 114 -19.27 4.45 17.04
N ILE A 115 -18.38 4.87 17.95
CA ILE A 115 -17.27 5.77 17.65
C ILE A 115 -16.14 4.97 17.00
N GLN A 116 -15.82 5.31 15.76
CA GLN A 116 -14.75 4.66 14.98
C GLN A 116 -13.42 5.42 15.00
N LEU A 117 -13.45 6.68 15.43
CA LEU A 117 -12.26 7.54 15.48
C LEU A 117 -11.19 6.92 16.38
N GLY A 118 -9.96 6.81 15.88
CA GLY A 118 -8.85 6.18 16.59
C GLY A 118 -8.70 4.66 16.34
N HIS A 119 -9.61 4.05 15.58
CA HIS A 119 -9.61 2.59 15.35
C HIS A 119 -9.48 2.19 13.88
N THR A 120 -9.75 3.10 12.95
CA THR A 120 -9.92 2.75 11.52
C THR A 120 -8.88 3.37 10.59
N LEU A 121 -7.92 4.13 11.13
CA LEU A 121 -6.88 4.75 10.32
C LEU A 121 -5.93 3.67 9.78
N LYS A 122 -5.82 3.62 8.47
CA LYS A 122 -4.79 2.88 7.73
C LYS A 122 -4.19 3.79 6.66
N PHE A 123 -3.03 3.40 6.14
CA PHE A 123 -2.44 4.03 4.98
C PHE A 123 -2.46 3.05 3.82
N VAL A 124 -2.88 3.51 2.65
CA VAL A 124 -2.91 2.70 1.44
C VAL A 124 -1.76 3.14 0.54
N ILE A 125 -0.90 2.19 0.18
CA ILE A 125 0.06 2.35 -0.89
C ILE A 125 -0.62 1.84 -2.17
N ASP A 126 -0.91 2.75 -3.09
CA ASP A 126 -1.51 2.40 -4.38
C ASP A 126 -0.41 2.22 -5.42
N HIS A 127 -0.45 1.08 -6.11
CA HIS A 127 0.39 0.81 -7.29
C HIS A 127 -0.50 0.72 -8.52
N PHE A 128 -0.10 1.38 -9.60
CA PHE A 128 -0.80 1.31 -10.88
C PHE A 128 0.13 0.76 -11.95
N CYS A 129 -0.38 -0.12 -12.81
CA CYS A 129 0.34 -0.55 -13.99
C CYS A 129 -0.62 -0.93 -15.11
N LEU A 130 -0.18 -0.77 -16.35
CA LEU A 130 -0.86 -1.34 -17.50
C LEU A 130 -0.53 -2.84 -17.59
N LEU A 131 -1.53 -3.66 -17.92
CA LEU A 131 -1.43 -5.10 -18.07
C LEU A 131 -1.38 -5.45 -19.58
N PRO A 132 -0.21 -5.77 -20.15
CA PRO A 132 -0.09 -6.07 -21.59
C PRO A 132 -0.99 -7.22 -22.03
N ASP A 133 -1.05 -8.28 -21.22
CA ASP A 133 -1.79 -9.52 -21.51
C ASP A 133 -3.04 -9.70 -20.63
N GLN A 134 -3.50 -8.63 -19.97
CA GLN A 134 -4.61 -8.62 -19.00
C GLN A 134 -4.48 -9.57 -17.79
N GLY A 135 -3.38 -10.31 -17.65
CA GLY A 135 -3.06 -11.15 -16.51
C GLY A 135 -2.37 -10.37 -15.37
N PRO A 136 -2.32 -10.92 -14.14
CA PRO A 136 -1.76 -10.22 -12.97
C PRO A 136 -0.23 -10.15 -12.98
N GLU A 137 0.46 -10.84 -13.89
CA GLU A 137 1.90 -11.08 -13.86
C GLU A 137 2.71 -9.79 -13.84
N ALA A 138 2.31 -8.79 -14.63
CA ALA A 138 2.96 -7.48 -14.66
C ALA A 138 2.86 -6.75 -13.31
N MET A 139 1.68 -6.79 -12.68
CA MET A 139 1.48 -6.20 -11.35
C MET A 139 2.24 -6.97 -10.28
N LEU A 140 2.27 -8.31 -10.35
CA LEU A 140 3.04 -9.13 -9.42
C LEU A 140 4.54 -8.85 -9.54
N ALA A 141 5.07 -8.79 -10.77
CA ALA A 141 6.47 -8.42 -11.01
C ALA A 141 6.80 -7.03 -10.44
N LEU A 142 5.90 -6.05 -10.66
CA LEU A 142 6.03 -4.71 -10.10
C LEU A 142 6.10 -4.72 -8.57
N LEU A 143 5.19 -5.45 -7.90
CA LEU A 143 5.19 -5.56 -6.43
C LEU A 143 6.47 -6.24 -5.91
N GLY A 144 6.96 -7.27 -6.59
CA GLY A 144 8.24 -7.91 -6.25
C GLY A 144 9.42 -6.94 -6.34
N ALA A 145 9.49 -6.17 -7.43
CA ALA A 145 10.51 -5.14 -7.61
C ALA A 145 10.41 -4.03 -6.56
N ARG A 146 9.19 -3.63 -6.18
CA ARG A 146 8.96 -2.66 -5.09
C ARG A 146 9.40 -3.18 -3.73
N GLY A 147 9.18 -4.46 -3.44
CA GLY A 147 9.75 -5.13 -2.26
C GLY A 147 11.26 -5.01 -2.21
N GLN A 148 11.94 -5.40 -3.29
CA GLN A 148 13.40 -5.29 -3.38
C GLN A 148 13.88 -3.84 -3.23
N ALA A 149 13.24 -2.90 -3.92
CA ALA A 149 13.59 -1.48 -3.87
C ALA A 149 13.40 -0.86 -2.48
N LEU A 150 12.29 -1.19 -1.79
CA LEU A 150 12.06 -0.74 -0.41
C LEU A 150 13.10 -1.36 0.52
N ASN A 151 13.38 -2.65 0.39
CA ASN A 151 14.39 -3.32 1.20
C ASN A 151 15.79 -2.72 1.03
N SER A 152 16.17 -2.38 -0.22
CA SER A 152 17.41 -1.66 -0.51
C SER A 152 17.42 -0.28 0.13
N ALA A 153 16.33 0.48 0.06
CA ALA A 153 16.24 1.79 0.71
C ALA A 153 16.39 1.67 2.24
N ILE A 154 15.73 0.70 2.87
CA ILE A 154 15.89 0.44 4.31
C ILE A 154 17.36 0.15 4.65
N ASN A 155 18.04 -0.67 3.86
CA ASN A 155 19.45 -1.01 4.10
C ASN A 155 20.39 0.19 3.93
N ILE A 156 20.11 1.11 3.00
CA ILE A 156 20.89 2.35 2.82
C ILE A 156 20.79 3.24 4.06
N TYR A 157 19.62 3.29 4.69
CA TYR A 157 19.35 4.16 5.85
C TYR A 157 19.31 3.38 7.18
N ILE A 158 19.92 2.19 7.23
CA ILE A 158 19.82 1.29 8.39
C ILE A 158 20.28 1.96 9.69
N ASP A 159 21.34 2.76 9.63
CA ASP A 159 21.89 3.46 10.80
C ASP A 159 20.93 4.52 11.37
N VAL A 160 20.10 5.12 10.52
CA VAL A 160 19.08 6.10 10.92
C VAL A 160 17.81 5.40 11.41
N LEU A 161 17.49 4.25 10.82
CA LEU A 161 16.30 3.47 11.12
C LEU A 161 16.46 2.52 12.31
N GLY A 162 17.67 2.30 12.81
CA GLY A 162 18.05 1.18 13.68
C GLY A 162 17.03 0.76 14.75
N ASP A 163 16.55 1.68 15.59
CA ASP A 163 15.59 1.36 16.65
C ASP A 163 14.16 1.08 16.15
N LEU A 164 13.84 1.54 14.93
CA LEU A 164 12.55 1.37 14.26
C LEU A 164 12.41 0.02 13.54
N LEU A 165 13.50 -0.71 13.33
CA LEU A 165 13.50 -1.99 12.62
C LEU A 165 13.40 -3.17 13.58
N VAL A 166 12.72 -4.24 13.15
CA VAL A 166 12.75 -5.54 13.82
C VAL A 166 14.14 -6.14 13.68
N GLU A 167 14.64 -6.78 14.73
CA GLU A 167 15.89 -7.53 14.64
C GLU A 167 15.68 -8.68 13.64
N GLU A 168 16.55 -8.78 12.64
CA GLU A 168 16.57 -9.98 11.81
C GLU A 168 16.97 -11.17 12.69
N PRO A 169 16.27 -12.31 12.63
CA PRO A 169 16.69 -13.49 13.38
C PRO A 169 18.14 -13.78 13.01
N SER A 170 19.02 -13.82 14.01
CA SER A 170 20.37 -14.33 13.82
C SER A 170 20.26 -15.73 13.23
N ALA A 171 20.90 -15.95 12.10
CA ALA A 171 20.96 -17.26 11.47
C ALA A 171 21.81 -18.19 12.37
N ASP A 172 21.14 -18.88 13.29
CA ASP A 172 21.67 -20.04 14.02
C ASP A 172 21.60 -21.30 13.14
#